data_AF-A0A950J3X1-F1
#
_entry.id   AF-A0A950J3X1-F1
#
_cell.length_a   1.000
_cell.length_b   1.000
_cell.length_c   1.000
_cell.angle_alpha   90.00
_cell.angle_beta   90.00
_cell.angle_gamma   90.00
#
_symmetry.space_group_name_H-M   'P 1'
#
loop_
_entity.id
_entity.type
_entity.pdbx_description
1 polymer ?
#
loop_
_entity_poly.entity_id
_entity_poly.type
_entity_poly.pdbx_seq_one_letter_code
_entity_poly.pdbx_strand_id
1 'polypeptide(L)'
;MTQRVRGTVINVHTFGATVRLESGDVASVPISDVNANRATYTRALAVRSNLPFDALEEPRTQKGLRPVLRLAKTRIDEPIDPAADTPILRNEHFEEQIAGYLKETQEWELADAPPAYERHFLRKKRRAAEFESRR
;
A
#
# COMPACT_ATOMS: atom_id res chain seq x y z
N MET A 1 4.36 17.42 -22.38
CA MET A 1 3.41 16.30 -22.27
C MET A 1 4.11 15.18 -21.50
N THR A 2 3.51 14.59 -20.47
CA THR A 2 4.14 13.44 -19.76
C THR A 2 3.88 12.17 -20.56
N GLN A 3 4.93 11.54 -21.06
CA GLN A 3 4.83 10.27 -21.79
C GLN A 3 4.66 9.13 -20.79
N ARG A 4 3.62 8.31 -20.96
CA ARG A 4 3.43 7.12 -20.13
C ARG A 4 4.26 5.96 -20.68
N VAL A 5 5.04 5.33 -19.81
CA VAL A 5 5.94 4.22 -20.15
C VAL A 5 5.77 3.12 -19.10
N ARG A 6 5.82 1.86 -19.52
CA ARG A 6 5.80 0.71 -18.60
C ARG A 6 7.21 0.21 -18.31
N GLY A 7 7.44 -0.24 -17.08
CA GLY A 7 8.71 -0.82 -16.69
C GLY A 7 8.66 -1.70 -15.44
N THR A 8 9.68 -2.53 -15.28
CA THR A 8 9.85 -3.41 -14.12
C THR A 8 10.86 -2.82 -13.14
N VAL A 9 10.53 -2.83 -11.85
CA VAL A 9 11.45 -2.35 -10.80
C VAL A 9 12.56 -3.38 -10.61
N ILE A 10 13.82 -2.97 -10.81
CA ILE A 10 14.99 -3.84 -10.63
C ILE A 10 15.55 -3.73 -9.23
N ASN A 11 15.55 -2.50 -8.68
CA ASN A 11 16.16 -2.22 -7.38
C ASN A 11 15.45 -1.05 -6.70
N VAL A 12 15.34 -1.11 -5.38
CA VAL A 12 14.82 -0.04 -4.52
C VAL A 12 15.89 0.25 -3.46
N HIS A 13 16.34 1.50 -3.40
CA HIS A 13 17.39 1.95 -2.50
C HIS A 13 16.99 3.22 -1.74
N THR A 14 17.80 3.63 -0.78
CA THR A 14 17.55 4.82 0.06
C THR A 14 17.42 6.10 -0.74
N PHE A 15 18.04 6.21 -1.92
CA PHE A 15 17.97 7.41 -2.77
C PHE A 15 16.88 7.38 -3.86
N GLY A 16 16.02 6.34 -3.92
CA GLY A 16 15.11 6.13 -5.05
C GLY A 16 15.04 4.68 -5.54
N ALA A 17 14.57 4.48 -6.77
CA ALA A 17 14.47 3.15 -7.39
C ALA A 17 15.00 3.15 -8.82
N THR A 18 15.48 1.99 -9.26
CA THR A 18 15.92 1.75 -10.64
C THR A 18 14.89 0.88 -11.34
N VAL A 19 14.44 1.32 -12.50
CA VAL A 19 13.39 0.67 -13.30
C VAL A 19 13.95 0.33 -14.67
N ARG A 20 13.67 -0.87 -15.18
CA ARG A 20 13.91 -1.25 -16.57
C ARG A 20 12.64 -1.01 -17.37
N LEU A 21 12.71 -0.14 -18.36
CA LEU A 21 11.61 0.13 -19.28
C LEU A 21 11.45 -1.03 -20.27
N GLU A 22 10.26 -1.13 -20.89
CA GLU A 22 10.01 -2.09 -21.97
C GLU A 22 10.91 -1.88 -23.19
N SER A 23 11.40 -0.64 -23.43
CA SER A 23 12.39 -0.33 -24.46
C SER A 23 13.77 -0.97 -24.20
N GLY A 24 13.99 -1.54 -23.01
CA GLY A 24 15.28 -2.05 -22.55
C GLY A 24 16.13 -1.01 -21.82
N ASP A 25 15.71 0.26 -21.84
CA ASP A 25 16.43 1.35 -21.17
C ASP A 25 16.28 1.29 -19.65
N VAL A 26 17.26 1.85 -18.95
CA VAL A 26 17.26 1.95 -17.49
C VAL A 26 16.94 3.37 -17.07
N ALA A 27 15.91 3.49 -16.25
CA ALA A 27 15.38 4.74 -15.72
C ALA A 27 15.51 4.80 -14.20
N SER A 28 15.47 6.00 -13.64
CA SER A 28 15.47 6.23 -12.20
C SER A 28 14.17 6.87 -11.73
N VAL A 29 13.73 6.45 -10.54
CA VAL A 29 12.61 7.06 -9.82
C VAL A 29 13.18 7.79 -8.61
N PRO A 30 12.80 9.06 -8.39
CA PRO A 30 13.29 9.83 -7.25
C PRO A 30 12.73 9.30 -5.93
N ILE A 31 13.49 9.47 -4.85
CA ILE A 31 13.10 9.05 -3.50
C ILE A 31 11.74 9.58 -3.05
N SER A 32 11.36 10.80 -3.47
CA SER A 32 10.09 11.41 -3.07
C SER A 32 8.89 10.58 -3.51
N ASP A 33 8.93 10.05 -4.74
CA ASP A 33 7.87 9.20 -5.27
C ASP A 33 7.92 7.78 -4.68
N VAL A 34 9.13 7.26 -4.46
CA VAL A 34 9.32 5.95 -3.81
C VAL A 34 8.78 5.97 -2.37
N ASN A 35 9.04 7.02 -1.60
CA ASN A 35 8.55 7.14 -0.23
C ASN A 35 7.03 7.28 -0.18
N ALA A 36 6.43 8.02 -1.12
CA ALA A 36 4.98 8.14 -1.21
C ALA A 36 4.31 6.79 -1.55
N ASN A 37 4.94 5.96 -2.38
CA ASN A 37 4.36 4.71 -2.90
C ASN A 37 5.19 3.46 -2.49
N ARG A 38 5.80 3.47 -1.30
CA ARG A 38 6.82 2.48 -0.91
C ARG A 38 6.31 1.03 -0.97
N ALA A 39 5.08 0.81 -0.55
CA ALA A 39 4.44 -0.50 -0.58
C ALA A 39 4.35 -1.06 -2.02
N THR A 40 3.98 -0.21 -2.98
CA THR A 40 3.85 -0.58 -4.40
C THR A 40 5.21 -0.95 -5.00
N TYR A 41 6.24 -0.13 -4.77
CA TYR A 41 7.59 -0.43 -5.26
C TYR A 41 8.19 -1.70 -4.64
N THR A 42 7.95 -1.93 -3.35
CA THR A 42 8.46 -3.12 -2.65
C THR A 42 7.77 -4.39 -3.17
N ARG A 43 6.45 -4.34 -3.37
CA ARG A 43 5.68 -5.44 -3.96
C ARG A 43 6.11 -5.70 -5.41
N ALA A 44 6.26 -4.65 -6.20
CA ALA A 44 6.67 -4.77 -7.60
C ALA A 44 8.08 -5.32 -7.75
N LEU A 45 8.99 -5.00 -6.84
CA LEU A 45 10.33 -5.61 -6.79
C LEU A 45 10.27 -7.11 -6.50
N ALA A 46 9.42 -7.52 -5.54
CA ALA A 46 9.29 -8.93 -5.16
C ALA A 46 8.68 -9.79 -6.27
N VAL A 47 7.63 -9.28 -6.92
CA VAL A 47 6.89 -10.00 -7.97
C VAL A 47 7.49 -9.77 -9.37
N ARG A 48 8.42 -8.80 -9.50
CA ARG A 48 8.92 -8.29 -10.79
C ARG A 48 7.78 -7.87 -11.73
N SER A 49 6.77 -7.22 -11.16
CA SER A 49 5.59 -6.78 -11.92
C SER A 49 5.91 -5.54 -12.74
N ASN A 50 5.30 -5.45 -13.92
CA ASN A 50 5.43 -4.31 -14.80
C ASN A 50 4.48 -3.19 -14.34
N LEU A 51 5.01 -2.01 -14.06
CA LEU A 51 4.26 -0.86 -13.55
C LEU A 51 4.19 0.27 -14.58
N PRO A 52 3.07 1.01 -14.65
CA PRO A 52 2.97 2.21 -15.45
C PRO A 52 3.66 3.39 -14.75
N PHE A 53 4.50 4.10 -15.49
CA PHE A 53 5.21 5.30 -15.06
C PHE A 53 4.91 6.47 -16.01
N ASP A 54 4.89 7.67 -15.46
CA ASP A 54 4.87 8.90 -16.23
C ASP A 54 6.31 9.45 -16.29
N ALA A 55 6.85 9.60 -17.50
CA ALA A 55 8.15 10.21 -17.72
C ALA A 55 8.04 11.73 -17.53
N LEU A 56 8.85 12.26 -16.61
CA LEU A 56 8.89 13.69 -16.29
C LEU A 56 9.70 14.51 -17.29
N GLU A 57 10.68 13.88 -17.93
CA GLU A 57 11.54 14.47 -18.94
C GLU A 57 11.47 13.61 -20.20
N GLU A 58 11.35 14.27 -21.36
CA GLU A 58 11.61 13.60 -22.63
C GLU A 58 13.04 13.04 -22.58
N PRO A 59 13.30 11.84 -23.12
CA PRO A 59 14.64 11.29 -23.19
C PRO A 59 15.48 12.16 -24.13
N ARG A 60 16.00 13.28 -23.62
CA ARG A 60 17.05 14.02 -24.29
C ARG A 60 18.25 13.09 -24.29
N THR A 61 18.56 12.59 -25.48
CA THR A 61 19.73 11.82 -25.87
C THR A 61 21.03 12.62 -25.67
N GLN A 62 21.18 13.30 -24.54
CA GLN A 62 22.45 13.84 -24.09
C GLN A 62 23.10 12.75 -23.24
N LYS A 63 23.92 11.95 -23.94
CA LYS A 63 25.03 11.12 -23.44
C LYS A 63 25.16 11.12 -21.91
N GLY A 64 24.36 10.29 -21.22
CA GLY A 64 24.59 9.92 -19.82
C GLY A 64 23.47 10.20 -18.82
N LEU A 65 22.45 11.01 -19.12
CA LEU A 65 21.33 11.19 -18.18
C LEU A 65 20.29 10.08 -18.33
N ARG A 66 19.99 9.40 -17.22
CA ARG A 66 18.91 8.41 -17.14
C ARG A 66 17.57 9.14 -17.05
N PRO A 67 16.51 8.66 -17.75
CA PRO A 67 15.20 9.28 -17.68
C PRO A 67 14.63 9.17 -16.27
N VAL A 68 14.04 10.27 -15.78
CA VAL A 68 13.40 10.34 -14.47
C VAL A 68 11.91 10.04 -14.60
N LEU A 69 11.46 9.06 -13.82
CA LEU A 69 10.08 8.55 -13.84
C LEU A 69 9.35 8.85 -12.54
N ARG A 70 8.01 8.91 -12.61
CA ARG A 70 7.12 8.84 -11.44
C ARG A 70 6.09 7.75 -11.65
N LEU A 71 5.64 7.12 -10.58
CA LEU A 71 4.55 6.16 -10.66
C LEU A 71 3.31 6.86 -11.22
N ALA A 72 2.74 6.30 -12.29
CA ALA A 72 1.56 6.88 -12.88
C ALA A 72 0.38 6.75 -11.89
N LYS A 73 -0.28 7.86 -11.58
CA LYS A 73 -1.53 7.79 -10.82
C LYS A 73 -2.56 7.09 -11.71
N THR A 74 -3.12 5.99 -11.22
CA THR A 74 -4.17 5.22 -11.91
C THR A 74 -5.28 6.19 -12.30
N ARG A 75 -5.45 6.40 -13.61
CA ARG A 75 -6.65 7.03 -14.14
C ARG A 75 -7.77 6.00 -14.03
N ILE A 76 -9.00 6.49 -13.87
CA ILE A 76 -10.21 5.68 -13.71
C ILE A 76 -10.40 4.67 -14.88
N ASP A 77 -9.79 4.96 -16.03
CA ASP A 77 -9.91 4.15 -17.26
C ASP A 77 -8.87 3.01 -17.38
N GLU A 78 -7.93 2.87 -16.44
CA GLU A 78 -7.00 1.74 -16.47
C GLU A 78 -7.61 0.59 -15.67
N PRO A 79 -7.91 -0.58 -16.29
CA PRO A 79 -8.40 -1.72 -15.54
C PRO A 79 -7.34 -2.03 -14.49
N ILE A 80 -7.73 -1.88 -13.23
CA ILE A 80 -7.03 -2.55 -12.13
C ILE A 80 -7.30 -4.02 -12.44
N ASP A 81 -6.42 -4.65 -13.22
CA ASP A 81 -6.29 -6.09 -13.19
C ASP A 81 -6.14 -6.39 -11.70
N PRO A 82 -7.11 -7.05 -11.06
CA PRO A 82 -7.00 -7.35 -9.64
C PRO A 82 -5.73 -8.17 -9.56
N ALA A 83 -4.68 -7.56 -9.01
CA ALA A 83 -3.39 -8.17 -8.87
C ALA A 83 -3.68 -9.54 -8.26
N ALA A 84 -3.35 -10.57 -9.04
CA ALA A 84 -3.67 -11.96 -8.81
C ALA A 84 -3.70 -12.28 -7.32
N ASP A 85 -4.77 -12.98 -6.90
CA ASP A 85 -4.96 -13.60 -5.58
C ASP A 85 -3.89 -13.19 -4.61
N THR A 86 -4.14 -12.15 -3.80
CA THR A 86 -3.28 -11.90 -2.63
C THR A 86 -3.13 -13.25 -1.94
N PRO A 87 -1.91 -13.84 -1.90
CA PRO A 87 -1.77 -15.15 -1.31
C PRO A 87 -2.22 -15.00 0.13
N ILE A 88 -3.34 -15.63 0.46
CA ILE A 88 -3.83 -15.68 1.82
C ILE A 88 -2.80 -16.56 2.53
N LEU A 89 -1.79 -15.94 3.11
CA LEU A 89 -0.79 -16.59 3.95
C LEU A 89 -1.51 -17.05 5.23
N ARG A 90 -2.26 -18.15 5.14
CA ARG A 90 -2.83 -18.84 6.31
C ARG A 90 -1.68 -19.48 7.06
N ASN A 91 -1.20 -18.80 8.08
CA ASN A 91 -0.18 -19.33 8.98
C ASN A 91 -0.89 -19.84 10.24
N GLU A 92 -1.11 -21.15 10.32
CA GLU A 92 -1.84 -21.80 11.42
C GLU A 92 -1.24 -21.44 12.78
N HIS A 93 0.09 -21.37 12.87
CA HIS A 93 0.78 -20.99 14.10
C HIS A 93 0.50 -19.53 14.53
N PHE A 94 0.35 -18.63 13.57
CA PHE A 94 0.00 -17.24 13.85
C PHE A 94 -1.45 -17.12 14.33
N GLU A 95 -2.37 -17.87 13.73
CA GLU A 95 -3.77 -17.94 14.18
C GLU A 95 -3.89 -18.49 15.61
N GLU A 96 -3.09 -19.50 15.96
CA GLU A 96 -3.01 -20.03 17.33
C GLU A 96 -2.49 -19.00 18.33
N GLN A 97 -1.48 -18.20 17.96
CA GLN A 97 -0.97 -17.11 18.79
C GLN A 97 -2.03 -16.01 19.00
N ILE A 98 -2.77 -15.65 17.95
CA ILE A 98 -3.88 -14.70 18.05
C ILE A 98 -4.95 -15.25 18.99
N ALA A 99 -5.33 -16.53 18.83
CA ALA A 99 -6.33 -17.16 19.69
C ALA A 99 -5.90 -17.21 21.16
N GLY A 100 -4.61 -17.53 21.41
CA GLY A 100 -4.03 -17.52 22.75
C GLY A 100 -4.07 -16.12 23.38
N TYR A 101 -3.64 -15.11 22.63
CA TYR A 101 -3.68 -13.72 23.08
C TYR A 101 -5.11 -13.23 23.37
N LEU A 102 -6.07 -13.52 22.47
CA LEU A 102 -7.46 -13.15 22.67
C LEU A 102 -8.05 -13.80 23.94
N LYS A 103 -7.74 -15.08 24.17
CA LYS A 103 -8.17 -15.81 25.37
C LYS A 103 -7.56 -15.23 26.64
N GLU A 104 -6.28 -14.86 26.63
CA GLU A 104 -5.62 -14.20 27.76
C GLU A 104 -6.25 -12.83 28.05
N THR A 105 -6.55 -12.05 27.01
CA THR A 105 -7.23 -10.75 27.18
C THR A 105 -8.70 -10.86 27.59
N GLN A 106 -9.34 -12.02 27.37
CA GLN A 106 -10.70 -12.29 27.85
C GLN A 106 -10.76 -12.33 29.39
N GLU A 107 -9.67 -12.71 30.06
CA GLU A 107 -9.58 -12.70 31.53
C GLU A 107 -9.59 -11.28 32.11
N TRP A 108 -9.37 -10.26 31.28
CA TRP A 108 -9.48 -8.84 31.65
C TRP A 108 -10.90 -8.30 31.47
N GLU A 109 -11.84 -9.10 30.93
CA GLU A 109 -13.25 -8.74 30.87
C GLU A 109 -13.88 -8.92 32.26
N LEU A 110 -14.53 -7.88 32.78
CA LEU A 110 -15.30 -7.96 34.01
C LEU A 110 -16.51 -8.88 33.77
N ALA A 111 -16.63 -9.98 34.53
CA ALA A 111 -17.68 -10.99 34.35
C ALA A 111 -19.12 -10.44 34.35
N ASP A 112 -19.37 -9.34 35.06
CA ASP A 112 -20.69 -8.69 35.16
C ASP A 112 -20.87 -7.49 34.20
N ALA A 113 -19.90 -7.21 33.33
CA ALA A 113 -19.95 -6.10 32.39
C ALA A 113 -20.12 -6.56 30.94
N PRO A 114 -20.71 -5.72 30.07
CA PRO A 114 -20.71 -6.00 28.63
C PRO A 114 -19.28 -6.16 28.10
N PRO A 115 -19.05 -7.00 27.08
CA PRO A 115 -17.74 -7.20 26.47
C PRO A 115 -17.06 -5.88 26.08
N ALA A 116 -15.73 -5.84 26.12
CA ALA A 116 -14.97 -4.60 25.98
C ALA A 116 -15.29 -3.84 24.67
N TYR A 117 -15.50 -4.59 23.57
CA TYR A 117 -15.86 -4.03 22.27
C TYR A 117 -17.26 -3.37 22.27
N GLU A 118 -18.22 -3.89 23.03
CA GLU A 118 -19.58 -3.35 23.12
C GLU A 118 -19.66 -2.10 24.01
N ARG A 119 -18.81 -2.00 25.03
CA ARG A 119 -18.80 -0.85 25.95
C ARG A 119 -18.58 0.47 25.23
N HIS A 120 -17.69 0.49 24.23
CA HIS A 120 -17.45 1.69 23.43
C HIS A 120 -18.70 2.08 22.61
N PHE A 121 -19.36 1.11 21.96
CA PHE A 121 -20.60 1.34 21.22
C PHE A 121 -21.73 1.82 22.14
N LEU A 122 -21.89 1.22 23.32
CA LEU A 122 -22.88 1.63 24.31
C LEU A 122 -22.63 3.05 24.82
N ARG A 123 -21.37 3.45 25.06
CA ARG A 123 -21.01 4.84 25.42
C ARG A 123 -21.35 5.81 24.30
N LYS A 124 -21.06 5.45 23.04
CA LYS A 124 -21.39 6.28 21.88
C LYS A 124 -22.90 6.42 21.68
N LYS A 125 -23.66 5.33 21.86
CA LYS A 125 -25.13 5.32 21.77
C LYS A 125 -25.77 6.16 22.88
N ARG A 126 -25.31 6.06 24.12
CA ARG A 126 -25.75 6.94 25.23
C ARG A 126 -25.51 8.41 24.91
N ARG A 127 -24.30 8.74 24.43
CA ARG A 127 -23.96 10.11 24.06
C ARG A 127 -24.86 10.64 22.93
N ALA A 128 -25.16 9.82 21.92
CA ALA A 128 -26.07 10.21 20.84
C ALA A 128 -27.49 10.51 21.35
N ALA A 129 -28.02 9.66 22.25
CA ALA A 129 -29.33 9.87 22.86
C ALA A 129 -29.40 11.18 23.68
N GLU A 130 -28.34 11.52 24.41
CA GLU A 130 -28.25 12.80 25.13
C GLU A 130 -28.31 14.01 24.18
N PHE A 131 -27.68 13.92 23.00
CA PHE A 131 -27.75 14.98 21.98
C PHE A 131 -29.15 15.10 21.36
N GLU A 132 -29.84 13.98 21.12
CA GLU A 132 -31.20 13.97 20.58
C GLU A 132 -32.22 14.52 21.59
N SER A 133 -32.04 14.25 22.90
CA SER A 133 -32.92 14.79 23.95
C SER A 133 -32.75 16.30 24.21
N ARG A 134 -31.69 16.92 23.68
CA ARG A 134 -31.34 18.32 23.90
C ARG A 134 -31.70 19.22 22.71
N ARG A 135 -32.40 18.67 21.71
CA ARG A 135 -32.93 19.34 20.52
C ARG A 135 -34.44 19.52 20.65
#